data_AF-A0A258SPP7-F1
#
_entry.id   AF-A0A258SPP7-F1
#
_cell.length_a   1.000
_cell.length_b   1.000
_cell.length_c   1.000
_cell.angle_alpha   90.00
_cell.angle_beta   90.00
_cell.angle_gamma   90.00
#
_symmetry.space_group_name_H-M   'P 1'
#
loop_
_entity.id
_entity.type
_entity.pdbx_description
1 polymer ?
#
loop_
_entity_poly.entity_id
_entity_poly.type
_entity_poly.pdbx_seq_one_letter_code
_entity_poly.pdbx_strand_id
1 'polypeptide(L)' 'MTAKTAIVIGGGIAGCSTAYALAQRGIKVSLLERNAA' A
#
# COMPACT_ATOMS: atom_id res chain seq x y z
N MET A 1 3.35 2.33 21.95
CA MET A 1 2.31 2.05 20.93
C MET A 1 3.03 1.85 19.61
N THR A 2 3.04 0.63 19.05
CA THR A 2 3.88 0.30 17.88
C THR A 2 3.19 0.74 16.60
N ALA A 3 3.84 1.61 15.81
CA ALA A 3 3.32 2.01 14.51
C ALA A 3 3.32 0.79 13.57
N LYS A 4 2.18 0.53 12.90
CA LYS A 4 2.05 -0.56 11.92
C LYS A 4 2.48 -0.06 10.54
N THR A 5 3.26 -0.87 9.84
CA THR A 5 3.73 -0.61 8.48
C THR A 5 3.38 -1.78 7.56
N ALA A 6 3.20 -1.52 6.26
CA ALA A 6 2.91 -2.53 5.26
C ALA A 6 3.58 -2.20 3.91
N ILE A 7 3.91 -3.24 3.15
CA ILE A 7 4.37 -3.11 1.75
C ILE A 7 3.36 -3.82 0.86
N VAL A 8 2.91 -3.15 -0.19
CA VAL A 8 2.01 -3.70 -1.21
C VAL A 8 2.80 -3.80 -2.51
N ILE A 9 2.82 -4.98 -3.13
CA ILE A 9 3.52 -5.26 -4.39
C ILE A 9 2.47 -5.45 -5.49
N GLY A 10 2.59 -4.68 -6.57
CA GLY A 10 1.61 -4.54 -7.65
C GLY A 10 0.75 -3.29 -7.47
N GLY A 11 0.72 -2.43 -8.48
CA GLY A 11 0.00 -1.16 -8.57
C GLY A 11 -1.27 -1.20 -9.43
N GLY A 12 -1.71 -2.39 -9.85
CA GLY A 12 -3.04 -2.58 -10.45
C GLY A 12 -4.19 -2.22 -9.49
N ILE A 13 -5.44 -2.35 -9.96
CA ILE A 13 -6.64 -1.92 -9.21
C ILE A 13 -6.73 -2.52 -7.79
N ALA A 14 -6.40 -3.81 -7.64
CA ALA A 14 -6.40 -4.47 -6.35
C ALA A 14 -5.29 -3.96 -5.42
N GLY A 15 -4.10 -3.71 -5.97
CA GLY A 15 -2.96 -3.20 -5.20
C GLY A 15 -3.19 -1.78 -4.69
N CYS A 16 -3.65 -0.88 -5.57
CA CYS A 16 -4.00 0.48 -5.18
C CYS A 16 -5.16 0.52 -4.16
N SER A 17 -6.21 -0.28 -4.36
CA SER A 17 -7.34 -0.37 -3.42
C SER A 17 -6.90 -0.88 -2.04
N THR A 18 -6.01 -1.88 -2.01
CA THR A 18 -5.45 -2.44 -0.79
C THR A 18 -4.60 -1.41 -0.05
N ALA A 19 -3.70 -0.71 -0.75
CA ALA A 19 -2.87 0.33 -0.15
C ALA A 19 -3.72 1.47 0.41
N TYR A 20 -4.77 1.88 -0.30
CA TYR A 20 -5.71 2.90 0.15
C TYR A 20 -6.47 2.48 1.42
N ALA A 21 -7.00 1.26 1.47
CA ALA A 21 -7.71 0.75 2.63
C ALA A 21 -6.80 0.63 3.87
N LEU A 22 -5.53 0.25 3.69
CA LEU A 22 -4.54 0.20 4.77
C LEU A 22 -4.17 1.59 5.27
N ALA A 23 -3.98 2.56 4.37
CA ALA A 23 -3.69 3.95 4.72
C ALA A 23 -4.83 4.59 5.54
N GLN A 24 -6.09 4.35 5.17
CA GLN A 24 -7.26 4.81 5.95
C GLN A 24 -7.30 4.26 7.38
N ARG A 25 -6.63 3.13 7.66
CA ARG A 25 -6.51 2.54 9.00
C ARG A 25 -5.32 3.08 9.79
N GLY A 26 -4.62 4.09 9.27
CA GLY A 26 -3.44 4.68 9.89
C GLY A 26 -2.18 3.82 9.77
N ILE A 27 -2.16 2.87 8.83
CA ILE A 27 -0.98 2.05 8.56
C ILE A 27 -0.11 2.80 7.55
N LYS A 28 1.19 2.90 7.82
CA LYS A 28 2.15 3.47 6.85
C LYS A 28 2.39 2.44 5.75
N VAL A 29 2.02 2.76 4.51
CA VAL A 29 2.12 1.84 3.37
C VAL A 29 3.17 2.29 2.36
N SER A 30 3.96 1.35 1.85
CA SER A 30 4.77 1.52 0.64
C SER A 30 4.19 0.65 -0.49
N LEU A 31 3.80 1.25 -1.60
CA LEU A 31 3.31 0.55 -2.79
C LEU A 31 4.45 0.46 -3.81
N LEU A 32 4.75 -0.75 -4.29
CA LEU A 32 5.78 -1.03 -5.28
C LEU A 32 5.14 -1.60 -6.55
N GLU A 33 5.44 -1.01 -7.71
CA GLU A 33 5.07 -1.52 -9.03
C GLU A 33 6.31 -1.53 -9.92
N ARG A 34 6.43 -2.56 -10.78
CA ARG A 34 7.50 -2.65 -11.75
C ARG A 34 7.19 -1.71 -12.91
N ASN A 35 7.81 -0.51 -12.87
CA ASN A 35 7.65 0.57 -13.84
C ASN A 35 6.20 1.03 -14.06
N ALA A 36 5.88 2.21 -13.53
CA ALA A 36 4.87 3.05 -14.15
C ALA A 36 5.51 3.63 -15.43
N ALA A 37 5.31 2.99 -16.57
CA ALA A 37 5.59 3.60 -17.86
C ALA A 37 4.64 4.78 -18.10
#